data_AF-A0A7C3S445-F1
#
_entry.id   AF-A0A7C3S445-F1
#
_cell.length_a   1.000
_cell.length_b   1.000
_cell.length_c   1.000
_cell.angle_alpha   90.00
_cell.angle_beta   90.00
_cell.angle_gamma   90.00
#
_symmetry.space_group_name_H-M   'P 1'
#
loop_
_entity.id
_entity.type
_entity.pdbx_description
1 polymer ?
#
loop_
_entity_poly.entity_id
_entity_poly.type
_entity_poly.pdbx_seq_one_letter_code
_entity_poly.pdbx_strand_id
1 'polypeptide(L)'
;MISSPVVYLILHGSIIILIGLLVGLPLRSSILRKAEAKVNAWRVAHSVLIMDGLLMVLVGMLLPRLSLDQVMIGASVWSSVASGYGFAV
;
A
#
# COMPACT_ATOMS: atom_id res chain seq x y z
N MET A 1 -12.94 21.61 6.20
CA MET A 1 -12.51 21.20 4.85
C MET A 1 -12.02 19.76 4.95
N ILE A 2 -12.91 18.79 4.75
CA ILE A 2 -12.51 17.37 4.79
C ILE A 2 -12.15 16.98 3.36
N SER A 3 -10.90 16.58 3.19
CA SER A 3 -10.30 16.10 1.94
C SER A 3 -11.14 14.98 1.34
N SER A 4 -11.40 15.05 0.03
CA SER A 4 -12.13 14.00 -0.71
C SER A 4 -11.57 12.59 -0.40
N PRO A 5 -12.42 11.57 -0.13
CA PRO A 5 -12.00 10.18 0.07
C PRO A 5 -11.02 9.67 -1.01
N VAL A 6 -11.17 10.17 -2.23
CA VAL A 6 -10.26 9.94 -3.37
C VAL A 6 -8.84 10.39 -3.03
N VAL A 7 -8.69 11.65 -2.59
CA VAL A 7 -7.38 12.24 -2.27
C VAL A 7 -6.74 11.49 -1.11
N TYR A 8 -7.54 11.05 -0.13
CA TYR A 8 -7.06 10.29 1.02
C TYR A 8 -6.46 8.94 0.57
N LEU A 9 -7.19 8.17 -0.24
CA LEU A 9 -6.72 6.88 -0.75
C LEU A 9 -5.50 7.02 -1.66
N ILE A 10 -5.46 8.03 -2.53
CA ILE A 10 -4.30 8.28 -3.40
C ILE A 10 -3.07 8.64 -2.56
N LEU A 11 -3.22 9.49 -1.54
CA LEU A 11 -2.13 9.89 -0.66
C LEU A 11 -1.58 8.69 0.11
N HIS A 12 -2.45 7.95 0.81
CA HIS A 12 -2.02 6.78 1.58
C HIS A 12 -1.44 5.68 0.70
N GLY A 13 -2.03 5.41 -0.47
CA GLY A 13 -1.48 4.49 -1.45
C GLY A 13 -0.07 4.89 -1.90
N SER A 14 0.15 6.17 -2.14
CA SER A 14 1.49 6.70 -2.50
C SER A 14 2.51 6.53 -1.37
N ILE A 15 2.09 6.72 -0.11
CA ILE A 15 2.94 6.50 1.06
C ILE A 15 3.32 5.02 1.18
N ILE A 16 2.36 4.11 1.03
CA ILE A 16 2.60 2.66 1.12
C ILE A 16 3.52 2.20 -0.03
N ILE A 17 3.33 2.71 -1.25
CA ILE A 17 4.26 2.48 -2.37
C ILE A 17 5.67 2.96 -2.02
N LEU A 18 5.80 4.18 -1.47
CA LEU A 18 7.09 4.72 -1.06
C LEU A 18 7.78 3.81 -0.03
N ILE A 19 7.04 3.32 0.97
CA ILE A 19 7.58 2.37 1.96
C ILE A 19 8.04 1.08 1.27
N GLY A 20 7.23 0.51 0.37
CA GLY A 20 7.61 -0.66 -0.43
C GLY A 20 8.91 -0.44 -1.23
N LEU A 21 9.05 0.72 -1.88
CA LEU A 21 10.28 1.09 -2.59
C LEU A 21 11.49 1.21 -1.65
N LEU A 22 11.31 1.82 -0.48
CA LEU A 22 12.38 1.99 0.52
C LEU A 22 12.79 0.67 1.17
N VAL A 23 11.87 -0.29 1.36
CA VAL A 23 12.18 -1.67 1.75
C VAL A 23 13.10 -2.35 0.73
N GLY A 24 13.16 -1.86 -0.52
CA GLY A 24 14.14 -2.24 -1.54
C GLY A 24 15.60 -1.98 -1.17
N LEU A 25 15.89 -0.94 -0.38
CA LEU A 25 17.25 -0.44 -0.16
C LEU A 25 18.12 -1.30 0.79
N PRO A 26 17.61 -1.80 1.94
CA PRO A 26 18.41 -2.60 2.89
C PRO A 26 19.01 -3.88 2.28
N LEU A 27 18.38 -4.42 1.23
CA LEU A 27 18.73 -5.74 0.70
C LEU A 27 19.92 -5.81 -0.25
N ARG A 28 20.51 -4.67 -0.58
CA ARG A 28 21.78 -4.63 -1.33
C ARG A 28 22.84 -5.53 -0.67
N SER A 29 22.88 -5.57 0.66
CA SER A 29 23.84 -6.36 1.43
C SER A 29 23.50 -7.87 1.50
N SER A 30 22.21 -8.22 1.53
CA SER A 30 21.73 -9.60 1.67
C SER A 30 21.92 -10.42 0.40
N ILE A 31 21.81 -9.77 -0.76
CA ILE A 31 22.06 -10.38 -2.08
C ILE A 31 23.53 -10.79 -2.19
N LEU A 32 24.45 -9.91 -1.77
CA LEU A 32 25.89 -10.19 -1.76
C LEU A 32 26.25 -11.34 -0.82
N ARG A 33 25.49 -11.52 0.28
CA ARG A 33 25.70 -12.57 1.28
C ARG A 33 24.96 -13.88 1.00
N LYS A 34 24.28 -14.01 -0.16
CA LYS A 34 23.50 -15.20 -0.56
C LYS A 34 22.50 -15.70 0.51
N ALA A 35 21.92 -14.78 1.28
CA ALA A 35 20.97 -15.13 2.33
C ALA A 35 19.55 -15.33 1.74
N GLU A 36 19.30 -16.47 1.08
CA GLU A 36 18.07 -16.73 0.31
C GLU A 36 16.78 -16.49 1.09
N ALA A 37 16.69 -16.94 2.35
CA ALA A 37 15.51 -16.71 3.18
C ALA A 37 15.21 -15.21 3.38
N LYS A 38 16.25 -14.38 3.55
CA LYS A 38 16.10 -12.92 3.67
C LYS A 38 15.70 -12.28 2.35
N VAL A 39 16.19 -12.80 1.22
CA VAL A 39 15.78 -12.37 -0.13
C VAL A 39 14.32 -12.68 -0.38
N ASN A 40 13.84 -13.86 0.01
CA ASN A 40 12.45 -14.23 -0.16
C ASN A 40 11.52 -13.40 0.72
N ALA A 41 11.82 -13.25 2.02
CA ALA A 41 11.04 -12.41 2.93
C ALA A 41 10.97 -10.95 2.42
N TRP A 42 12.08 -10.44 1.91
CA TRP A 42 12.13 -9.12 1.29
C TRP A 42 11.25 -9.00 0.03
N ARG A 43 11.34 -9.96 -0.90
CA ARG A 43 10.51 -9.94 -2.12
C ARG A 43 9.04 -9.89 -1.75
N VAL A 44 8.64 -10.67 -0.75
CA VAL A 44 7.27 -10.67 -0.23
C VAL A 44 6.91 -9.29 0.32
N ALA A 45 7.69 -8.72 1.23
CA ALA A 45 7.40 -7.41 1.82
C ALA A 45 7.35 -6.30 0.76
N HIS A 46 8.34 -6.25 -0.14
CA HIS A 46 8.40 -5.29 -1.24
C HIS A 46 7.18 -5.41 -2.16
N SER A 47 6.89 -6.61 -2.67
CA SER A 47 5.78 -6.81 -3.60
C SER A 47 4.42 -6.58 -2.95
N VAL A 48 4.21 -7.01 -1.70
CA VAL A 48 2.94 -6.78 -0.98
C VAL A 48 2.68 -5.29 -0.81
N LEU A 49 3.67 -4.52 -0.33
CA LEU A 49 3.50 -3.07 -0.14
C LEU A 49 3.26 -2.33 -1.46
N ILE A 50 3.99 -2.68 -2.53
CA ILE A 50 3.76 -2.07 -3.84
C ILE A 50 2.35 -2.37 -4.36
N MET A 51 1.91 -3.62 -4.24
CA MET A 51 0.58 -4.03 -4.73
C MET A 51 -0.55 -3.43 -3.90
N ASP A 52 -0.42 -3.37 -2.58
CA ASP A 52 -1.46 -2.82 -1.70
C ASP A 52 -1.58 -1.30 -1.90
N GLY A 53 -0.46 -0.59 -1.97
CA GLY A 53 -0.48 0.84 -2.29
C GLY A 53 -1.05 1.14 -3.69
N LEU A 54 -0.77 0.30 -4.70
CA LEU A 54 -1.39 0.41 -6.01
C LEU A 54 -2.91 0.16 -5.96
N LEU A 55 -3.34 -0.86 -5.21
CA LEU A 55 -4.76 -1.16 -4.99
C LEU A 55 -5.47 0.03 -4.37
N MET A 56 -4.90 0.68 -3.34
CA MET A 56 -5.45 1.89 -2.73
C MET A 56 -5.65 3.02 -3.74
N VAL A 57 -4.64 3.29 -4.59
CA VAL A 57 -4.74 4.32 -5.64
C VAL A 57 -5.85 3.98 -6.61
N LEU A 58 -5.94 2.73 -7.07
CA LEU A 58 -6.99 2.27 -7.98
C LEU A 58 -8.38 2.38 -7.37
N VAL A 59 -8.55 1.95 -6.12
CA VAL A 59 -9.82 2.09 -5.39
C VAL A 59 -10.19 3.57 -5.27
N GLY A 60 -9.23 4.44 -4.92
CA GLY A 60 -9.44 5.89 -4.88
C GLY A 60 -9.93 6.47 -6.20
N MET A 61 -9.35 6.04 -7.33
CA MET A 61 -9.76 6.47 -8.67
C MET A 61 -11.14 5.95 -9.09
N LEU A 62 -11.50 4.73 -8.66
CA LEU A 62 -12.76 4.09 -9.01
C LEU A 62 -13.92 4.52 -8.10
N LEU A 63 -13.63 4.93 -6.86
CA LEU A 63 -14.62 5.25 -5.84
C LEU A 63 -15.74 6.21 -6.32
N PRO A 64 -15.45 7.31 -7.05
CA PRO A 64 -16.49 8.23 -7.52
C PRO A 64 -17.41 7.63 -8.61
N ARG A 65 -17.01 6.51 -9.21
CA ARG A 65 -17.78 5.81 -10.25
C ARG A 65 -18.68 4.72 -9.69
N LEU A 66 -18.57 4.43 -8.39
CA LEU A 66 -19.36 3.41 -7.73
C LEU A 66 -20.55 4.08 -7.03
N SER A 67 -21.74 3.50 -7.16
CA SER A 67 -22.93 3.95 -6.43
C SER A 67 -22.93 3.34 -5.03
N LEU A 68 -22.03 3.85 -4.18
CA LEU A 68 -21.86 3.43 -2.80
C LEU A 68 -22.46 4.45 -1.85
N ASP A 69 -23.03 3.97 -0.74
CA ASP A 69 -23.40 4.85 0.36
C ASP A 69 -22.15 5.30 1.16
N GLN A 70 -22.37 6.24 2.08
CA GLN A 70 -21.28 6.81 2.89
C GLN A 70 -20.60 5.78 3.79
N VAL A 71 -21.32 4.74 4.24
CA VAL A 71 -20.78 3.69 5.11
C VAL A 71 -19.86 2.78 4.30
N MET A 72 -20.27 2.38 3.10
CA MET A 72 -19.48 1.58 2.17
C MET A 72 -18.22 2.32 1.71
N ILE A 73 -18.32 3.63 1.46
CA ILE A 73 -17.16 4.49 1.18
C ILE A 73 -16.19 4.47 2.37
N GLY A 74 -16.70 4.71 3.58
CA GLY A 74 -15.90 4.69 4.80
C GLY A 74 -15.22 3.34 5.04
N ALA A 75 -15.97 2.24 4.90
CA ALA A 75 -15.44 0.89 5.05
C ALA A 75 -14.32 0.62 4.04
N SER A 76 -14.52 0.98 2.76
CA SER A 76 -13.51 0.79 1.70
C SER A 76 -12.23 1.59 1.97
N VAL A 77 -12.37 2.84 2.42
CA VAL A 77 -11.22 3.69 2.75
C VAL A 77 -10.45 3.11 3.93
N TRP A 78 -11.13 2.86 5.05
CA TRP A 78 -10.46 2.47 6.29
C TRP A 78 -9.95 1.03 6.27
N SER A 79 -10.61 0.10 5.58
CA SER A 79 -10.09 -1.26 5.41
C SER A 79 -8.82 -1.26 4.56
N SER A 80 -8.78 -0.45 3.50
CA SER A 80 -7.59 -0.32 2.65
C SER A 80 -6.43 0.28 3.44
N VAL A 81 -6.69 1.38 4.18
CA VAL A 81 -5.69 2.02 5.05
C VAL A 81 -5.16 1.06 6.10
N ALA A 82 -6.03 0.35 6.81
CA ALA A 82 -5.62 -0.63 7.81
C ALA A 82 -4.77 -1.76 7.21
N SER A 83 -5.13 -2.27 6.02
CA SER A 83 -4.33 -3.28 5.30
C SER A 83 -2.91 -2.76 5.01
N GLY A 84 -2.81 -1.62 4.33
CA GLY A 84 -1.52 -1.09 3.87
C GLY A 84 -0.56 -0.81 5.02
N TYR A 85 -1.04 -0.16 6.08
CA TYR A 85 -0.20 0.11 7.25
C TYR A 85 0.07 -1.14 8.09
N GLY A 86 -0.83 -2.12 8.12
CA GLY A 86 -0.60 -3.39 8.80
C GLY A 86 0.57 -4.18 8.24
N PHE A 87 0.83 -4.08 6.92
CA PHE A 87 2.00 -4.68 6.27
C PHE A 87 3.25 -3.79 6.30
N ALA A 88 3.14 -2.53 6.73
CA ALA A 88 4.23 -1.55 6.74
C ALA A 88 4.99 -1.47 8.09
N VAL A 89 4.65 -2.34 9.05
CA VAL A 89 5.31 -2.48 10.37
C VAL A 89 6.32 -3.62 10.34
#